data_AF-D5RH07-F1
#
_entry.id   AF-D5RH07-F1
#
_cell.length_a   1.000
_cell.length_b   1.000
_cell.length_c   1.000
_cell.angle_alpha   90.00
_cell.angle_beta   90.00
_cell.angle_gamma   90.00
#
_symmetry.space_group_name_H-M   'P 1'
#
loop_
_entity.id
_entity.type
_entity.pdbx_description
1 polymer ?
#
loop_
_entity_poly.entity_id
_entity_poly.type
_entity_poly.pdbx_seq_one_letter_code
_entity_poly.pdbx_strand_id
1 'polypeptide(L)'
;RKPLPVGPRDRALRRARTCYDHLAGELAVGMAARMVARGELELSADGGALTEAGADFLGGLGVDLRAARAKRGRLFCRPCLDWSERRPHLAGALGAALCSACLDQGWLRRLPGTRALAVTPEGALMLGRAFGLAASPG
;
A
#
# COMPACT_ATOMS: atom_id res chain seq x y z
N ARG A 1 14.64 -17.96 22.36
CA ARG A 1 14.19 -16.89 21.43
C ARG A 1 12.91 -16.30 22.00
N LYS A 2 12.84 -14.98 22.22
CA LYS A 2 11.63 -14.32 22.74
C LYS A 2 10.59 -14.27 21.59
N PRO A 3 9.31 -14.61 21.81
CA PRO A 3 8.32 -14.49 20.75
C PRO A 3 8.23 -13.03 20.32
N LEU A 4 8.36 -12.76 19.02
CA LEU A 4 8.01 -11.45 18.48
C LEU A 4 6.52 -11.25 18.78
N PRO A 5 6.12 -10.13 19.39
CA PRO A 5 4.71 -9.90 19.70
C PRO A 5 3.93 -9.87 18.40
N VAL A 6 3.16 -10.93 18.10
CA VAL A 6 2.35 -11.01 16.89
C VAL A 6 0.98 -10.38 17.16
N GLY A 7 0.88 -9.06 16.97
CA GLY A 7 -0.39 -8.36 17.20
C GLY A 7 -0.27 -6.84 17.13
N PRO A 8 -1.34 -6.11 17.52
CA PRO A 8 -1.43 -4.65 17.47
C PRO A 8 -0.29 -3.86 18.10
N ARG A 9 0.44 -4.48 19.02
CA ARG A 9 1.56 -3.88 19.73
C ARG A 9 2.86 -3.92 18.91
N ASP A 10 2.97 -4.79 17.91
CA ASP A 10 4.14 -4.86 17.04
C ASP A 10 4.25 -3.59 16.20
N ARG A 11 5.39 -2.90 16.36
CA ARG A 11 5.67 -1.68 15.62
C ARG A 11 5.92 -1.96 14.13
N ALA A 12 6.49 -3.11 13.78
CA ALA A 12 6.71 -3.47 12.38
C ALA A 12 5.38 -3.69 11.66
N LEU A 13 4.44 -4.42 12.26
CA LEU A 13 3.11 -4.66 11.68
C LEU A 13 2.27 -3.38 11.55
N ARG A 14 2.41 -2.44 12.49
CA ARG A 14 1.73 -1.13 12.41
C ARG A 14 2.29 -0.26 11.29
N ARG A 15 3.61 -0.23 11.13
CA ARG A 15 4.29 0.55 10.10
C ARG A 15 3.91 0.13 8.68
N ALA A 16 4.19 -1.12 8.34
CA ALA A 16 3.91 -1.65 7.01
C ALA A 16 3.71 -3.17 7.07
N ARG A 17 2.65 -3.66 6.42
CA ARG A 17 2.34 -5.09 6.33
C ARG A 17 1.52 -5.39 5.09
N THR A 18 1.30 -6.66 4.83
CA THR A 18 0.24 -7.08 3.89
C THR A 18 -1.08 -7.36 4.62
N CYS A 19 -2.17 -6.79 4.11
CA CYS A 19 -3.54 -7.21 4.39
C CYS A 19 -3.97 -8.12 3.25
N TYR A 20 -3.74 -9.43 3.39
CA TYR A 20 -3.80 -10.37 2.27
C TYR A 20 -2.76 -10.05 1.19
N ASP A 21 -3.19 -9.52 0.04
CA ASP A 21 -2.39 -9.27 -1.15
C ASP A 21 -2.04 -7.80 -1.38
N HIS A 22 -2.53 -6.88 -0.54
CA HIS A 22 -2.30 -5.44 -0.65
C HIS A 22 -1.64 -4.87 0.61
N LEU A 23 -1.13 -3.64 0.49
CA LEU A 23 -0.44 -2.95 1.59
C LEU A 23 -1.43 -2.49 2.67
N ALA A 24 -0.97 -2.53 3.92
CA ALA A 24 -1.67 -2.01 5.09
C ALA A 24 -0.68 -1.44 6.12
N GLY A 25 -1.20 -0.83 7.18
CA GLY A 25 -0.45 -0.08 8.18
C GLY A 25 -0.35 1.41 7.84
N GLU A 26 0.40 2.13 8.68
CA GLU A 26 0.67 3.56 8.58
C GLU A 26 1.08 3.97 7.16
N LEU A 27 1.98 3.18 6.53
CA LEU A 27 2.44 3.43 5.17
C LEU A 27 1.29 3.43 4.16
N ALA A 28 0.47 2.38 4.13
CA ALA A 28 -0.56 2.21 3.12
C ALA A 28 -1.71 3.21 3.30
N VAL A 29 -2.07 3.52 4.55
CA VAL A 29 -3.04 4.57 4.88
C VAL A 29 -2.50 5.93 4.44
N GLY A 30 -1.22 6.20 4.70
CA GLY A 30 -0.56 7.42 4.24
C GLY A 30 -0.57 7.57 2.71
N MET A 31 -0.24 6.50 1.98
CA MET A 31 -0.27 6.48 0.51
C MET A 31 -1.68 6.79 -0.01
N ALA A 32 -2.71 6.09 0.49
CA ALA A 32 -4.09 6.30 0.07
C ALA A 32 -4.57 7.73 0.37
N ALA A 33 -4.31 8.23 1.59
CA ALA A 33 -4.69 9.59 1.98
C ALA A 33 -4.03 10.66 1.11
N ARG A 34 -2.76 10.43 0.71
CA ARG A 34 -2.02 11.36 -0.17
C ARG A 34 -2.57 11.38 -1.58
N MET A 35 -2.89 10.21 -2.14
CA MET A 35 -3.52 10.13 -3.46
C MET A 35 -4.90 10.80 -3.46
N VAL A 36 -5.70 10.58 -2.42
CA VAL A 36 -7.01 11.26 -2.28
C VAL A 36 -6.85 12.76 -2.19
N ALA A 37 -5.91 13.25 -1.36
CA ALA A 37 -5.66 14.69 -1.22
C ALA A 37 -5.17 15.36 -2.52
N ARG A 38 -4.59 14.60 -3.45
CA ARG A 38 -4.11 15.08 -4.75
C ARG A 38 -5.15 14.90 -5.87
N GLY A 39 -6.31 14.32 -5.59
CA GLY A 39 -7.31 14.00 -6.63
C GLY A 39 -6.88 12.86 -7.56
N GLU A 40 -5.90 12.05 -7.16
CA GLU A 40 -5.44 10.87 -7.90
C GLU A 40 -6.35 9.67 -7.64
N LEU A 41 -7.06 9.67 -6.51
CA LEU A 41 -7.88 8.56 -6.05
C LEU A 41 -9.15 9.10 -5.38
N GLU A 42 -10.28 8.49 -5.69
CA GLU A 42 -11.54 8.69 -4.96
C GLU A 42 -11.85 7.41 -4.19
N LEU A 43 -12.09 7.53 -2.88
CA LEU A 43 -12.50 6.42 -2.02
C LEU A 43 -13.81 6.81 -1.31
N SER A 44 -14.81 5.95 -1.43
CA SER A 44 -16.07 6.01 -0.66
C SER A 44 -16.22 4.71 0.14
N ALA A 45 -17.27 4.60 0.97
CA ALA A 45 -17.53 3.37 1.73
C ALA A 45 -17.76 2.15 0.83
N ASP A 46 -18.35 2.36 -0.34
CA ASP A 46 -18.83 1.29 -1.22
C ASP A 46 -17.89 1.00 -2.39
N GLY A 47 -16.84 1.80 -2.58
CA GLY A 47 -15.93 1.61 -3.70
C GLY A 47 -14.81 2.64 -3.79
N GLY A 48 -14.07 2.58 -4.88
CA GLY A 48 -13.12 3.61 -5.21
C GLY A 48 -12.84 3.68 -6.70
N ALA A 49 -12.43 4.85 -7.15
CA ALA A 49 -12.09 5.14 -8.53
C ALA A 49 -10.68 5.72 -8.60
N LEU A 50 -9.90 5.23 -9.56
CA LEU A 50 -8.61 5.83 -9.91
C LEU A 50 -8.88 6.85 -11.02
N THR A 51 -8.47 8.09 -10.80
CA THR A 51 -8.59 9.16 -11.80
C THR A 51 -7.52 8.99 -12.88
N GLU A 52 -7.60 9.76 -13.96
CA GLU A 52 -6.55 9.76 -15.00
C GLU A 52 -5.20 10.19 -14.43
N ALA A 53 -5.17 11.26 -13.63
CA ALA A 53 -3.97 11.70 -12.93
C ALA A 53 -3.38 10.62 -12.02
N GLY A 54 -4.23 9.86 -11.32
CA GLY A 54 -3.78 8.72 -10.52
C GLY A 54 -3.27 7.55 -11.36
N ALA A 55 -3.85 7.33 -12.54
CA ALA A 55 -3.39 6.32 -13.47
C ALA A 55 -2.00 6.65 -14.02
N ASP A 56 -1.77 7.88 -14.43
CA ASP A 56 -0.46 8.35 -14.90
C ASP A 56 0.58 8.30 -13.77
N PHE A 57 0.21 8.75 -12.57
CA PHE A 57 1.07 8.71 -11.41
C PHE A 57 1.48 7.27 -11.06
N LEU A 58 0.52 6.35 -10.90
CA LEU A 58 0.83 4.96 -10.56
C LEU A 58 1.54 4.22 -11.69
N GLY A 59 1.20 4.51 -12.96
CA GLY A 59 1.92 3.98 -14.12
C GLY A 59 3.38 4.42 -14.13
N GLY A 60 3.66 5.68 -13.81
CA GLY A 60 5.02 6.21 -13.66
C GLY A 60 5.81 5.58 -12.49
N LEU A 61 5.12 5.01 -11.51
CA LEU A 61 5.73 4.21 -10.42
C LEU A 61 5.87 2.72 -10.78
N GLY A 62 5.59 2.31 -12.02
CA GLY A 62 5.73 0.92 -12.46
C GLY A 62 4.55 0.01 -12.08
N VAL A 63 3.39 0.56 -11.71
CA VAL A 63 2.19 -0.24 -11.46
C VAL A 63 1.55 -0.65 -12.79
N ASP A 64 1.46 -1.95 -13.05
CA ASP A 64 0.76 -2.47 -14.24
C ASP A 64 -0.78 -2.37 -14.09
N LEU A 65 -1.31 -1.20 -14.43
CA LEU A 65 -2.74 -0.92 -14.38
C LEU A 65 -3.53 -1.73 -15.41
N ARG A 66 -2.92 -2.13 -16.53
CA ARG A 66 -3.57 -2.93 -17.56
C ARG A 66 -3.83 -4.35 -17.03
N ALA A 67 -2.81 -4.98 -16.45
CA ALA A 67 -2.97 -6.27 -15.81
C ALA A 67 -3.93 -6.21 -14.62
N ALA A 68 -3.90 -5.12 -13.83
CA ALA A 68 -4.84 -4.92 -12.73
C ALA A 68 -6.30 -4.87 -13.22
N ARG A 69 -6.59 -4.09 -14.26
CA ARG A 69 -7.95 -3.97 -14.84
C ARG A 69 -8.44 -5.27 -15.49
N ALA A 70 -7.54 -6.11 -16.00
CA ALA A 70 -7.88 -7.38 -16.64
C ALA A 70 -8.27 -8.50 -15.64
N LYS A 71 -8.06 -8.33 -14.33
CA LYS A 71 -8.38 -9.35 -13.31
C LYS A 71 -9.90 -9.49 -13.14
N ARG A 72 -10.45 -10.58 -13.68
CA ARG A 72 -11.86 -10.96 -13.54
C ARG A 72 -12.22 -11.34 -12.10
N GLY A 73 -13.47 -11.07 -11.69
CA GLY A 73 -14.02 -11.46 -10.39
C GLY A 73 -13.52 -10.66 -9.19
N ARG A 74 -12.79 -9.56 -9.42
CA ARG A 74 -12.25 -8.70 -8.36
C ARG A 74 -12.57 -7.25 -8.64
N LEU A 75 -13.03 -6.52 -7.63
CA LEU A 75 -13.18 -5.08 -7.70
C LEU A 75 -11.82 -4.44 -7.99
N PHE A 76 -11.79 -3.51 -8.95
CA PHE A 76 -10.57 -2.85 -9.37
C PHE A 76 -9.95 -2.05 -8.22
N CYS A 77 -10.75 -1.21 -7.56
CA CYS A 77 -10.33 -0.35 -6.47
C CYS A 77 -11.44 -0.30 -5.41
N ARG A 78 -11.08 -0.42 -4.14
CA ARG A 78 -12.00 -0.30 -3.00
C ARG A 78 -11.26 0.10 -1.72
N PRO A 79 -11.92 0.74 -0.75
CA PRO A 79 -11.32 0.91 0.57
C PRO A 79 -11.15 -0.43 1.27
N CYS A 80 -10.16 -0.53 2.14
CA CYS A 80 -10.08 -1.56 3.17
C CYS A 80 -9.70 -0.90 4.50
N LEU A 81 -10.47 -1.16 5.54
CA LEU A 81 -10.28 -0.54 6.84
C LEU A 81 -9.04 -1.13 7.53
N ASP A 82 -8.08 -0.27 7.85
CA ASP A 82 -6.91 -0.65 8.61
C ASP A 82 -7.27 -0.86 10.09
N TRP A 83 -6.96 -2.03 10.66
CA TRP A 83 -7.28 -2.30 12.06
C TRP A 83 -6.43 -1.49 13.05
N SER A 84 -5.18 -1.13 12.68
CA SER A 84 -4.29 -0.33 13.55
C SER A 84 -4.62 1.14 13.48
N GLU A 85 -4.83 1.65 12.27
CA GLU A 85 -4.99 3.09 12.02
C GLU A 85 -6.46 3.53 12.04
N ARG A 86 -7.40 2.58 11.97
CA ARG A 86 -8.86 2.82 11.84
C ARG A 86 -9.21 3.76 10.69
N ARG A 87 -8.43 3.68 9.61
CA ARG A 87 -8.56 4.50 8.39
C ARG A 87 -8.47 3.62 7.15
N PRO A 88 -9.12 4.00 6.03
CA PRO A 88 -9.07 3.20 4.82
C PRO A 88 -7.67 3.26 4.18
N HIS A 89 -7.20 2.10 3.73
CA HIS A 89 -6.13 1.97 2.74
C HIS A 89 -6.71 1.36 1.44
N LEU A 90 -5.85 1.17 0.44
CA LEU A 90 -6.25 0.73 -0.89
C LEU A 90 -6.25 -0.80 -1.02
N ALA A 91 -7.37 -1.37 -1.44
CA ALA A 91 -7.53 -2.79 -1.76
C ALA A 91 -8.07 -2.97 -3.20
N GLY A 92 -8.38 -4.22 -3.55
CA GLY A 92 -8.79 -4.57 -4.92
C GLY A 92 -7.58 -4.78 -5.84
N ALA A 93 -7.86 -4.98 -7.13
CA ALA A 93 -6.85 -5.25 -8.16
C ALA A 93 -5.71 -4.23 -8.12
N LEU A 94 -6.05 -2.96 -7.97
CA LEU A 94 -5.14 -1.83 -7.87
C LEU A 94 -4.24 -1.92 -6.63
N GLY A 95 -4.81 -2.15 -5.44
CA GLY A 95 -4.02 -2.26 -4.20
C GLY A 95 -3.02 -3.42 -4.22
N ALA A 96 -3.38 -4.53 -4.88
CA ALA A 96 -2.45 -5.65 -5.05
C ALA A 96 -1.36 -5.36 -6.10
N ALA A 97 -1.70 -4.65 -7.18
CA ALA A 97 -0.73 -4.24 -8.19
C ALA A 97 0.29 -3.25 -7.60
N LEU A 98 -0.16 -2.27 -6.82
CA LEU A 98 0.72 -1.35 -6.08
C LEU A 98 1.63 -2.09 -5.09
N CYS A 99 1.07 -3.05 -4.33
CA CYS A 99 1.85 -3.89 -3.43
C CYS A 99 2.96 -4.66 -4.17
N SER A 100 2.62 -5.24 -5.32
CA SER A 100 3.57 -5.99 -6.14
C SER A 100 4.66 -5.07 -6.69
N ALA A 101 4.28 -3.93 -7.26
CA ALA A 101 5.24 -2.95 -7.78
C ALA A 101 6.25 -2.45 -6.72
N CYS A 102 5.79 -2.20 -5.48
CA CYS A 102 6.69 -1.81 -4.39
C CYS A 102 7.65 -2.95 -3.96
N LEU A 103 7.22 -4.21 -4.05
CA LEU A 103 8.06 -5.37 -3.73
C LEU A 103 9.06 -5.65 -4.86
N ASP A 104 8.61 -5.60 -6.11
CA ASP A 104 9.40 -5.91 -7.30
C ASP A 104 10.50 -4.86 -7.52
N GLN A 105 10.23 -3.60 -7.20
CA GLN A 105 11.24 -2.52 -7.19
C GLN A 105 12.14 -2.54 -5.96
N GLY A 106 11.94 -3.45 -5.00
CA GLY A 106 12.75 -3.52 -3.78
C GLY A 106 12.53 -2.37 -2.81
N TRP A 107 11.47 -1.58 -2.95
CA TRP A 107 11.13 -0.50 -2.00
C TRP A 107 10.64 -1.09 -0.67
N LEU A 108 9.96 -2.23 -0.75
CA LEU A 108 9.50 -3.01 0.40
C LEU A 108 10.08 -4.42 0.33
N ARG A 109 10.32 -5.02 1.50
CA ARG A 109 10.75 -6.42 1.62
C ARG A 109 9.91 -7.15 2.66
N ARG A 110 9.53 -8.38 2.36
CA ARG A 110 8.82 -9.26 3.30
C ARG A 110 9.73 -9.69 4.43
N LEU A 111 9.24 -9.61 5.67
CA LEU A 111 9.92 -10.20 6.82
C LEU A 111 9.53 -11.68 6.96
N PRO A 112 10.49 -12.63 6.92
CA PRO A 112 10.21 -14.07 6.90
C PRO A 112 9.31 -14.52 8.05
N GLY A 113 8.33 -15.37 7.75
CA GLY A 113 7.40 -15.92 8.73
C GLY A 113 6.38 -14.92 9.29
N THR A 114 6.27 -13.72 8.71
CA THR A 114 5.34 -12.68 9.15
C THR A 114 4.61 -12.01 7.97
N ARG A 115 3.59 -11.22 8.28
CA ARG A 115 2.96 -10.30 7.31
C ARG A 115 3.64 -8.93 7.25
N ALA A 116 4.62 -8.67 8.13
CA ALA A 116 5.27 -7.38 8.20
C ALA A 116 6.16 -7.15 6.97
N LEU A 117 6.24 -5.89 6.56
CA LEU A 117 7.10 -5.42 5.49
C LEU A 117 8.12 -4.44 6.08
N ALA A 118 9.38 -4.59 5.68
CA ALA A 118 10.41 -3.60 5.94
C ALA A 118 10.50 -2.64 4.76
N VAL A 119 10.56 -1.34 5.05
CA VAL A 119 10.90 -0.31 4.07
C VAL A 119 12.42 -0.32 3.88
N THR A 120 12.90 -0.47 2.66
CA THR A 120 14.34 -0.41 2.37
C THR A 120 14.82 1.05 2.38
N PRO A 121 16.14 1.31 2.47
CA PRO A 121 16.67 2.68 2.35
C PRO A 121 16.24 3.36 1.05
N GLU A 122 16.28 2.64 -0.07
CA GLU A 122 15.79 3.12 -1.36
C GLU A 122 14.28 3.37 -1.34
N GLY A 123 13.51 2.43 -0.79
CA GLY A 123 12.07 2.58 -0.64
C GLY A 123 11.68 3.80 0.18
N ALA A 124 12.42 4.11 1.25
CA ALA A 124 12.18 5.31 2.05
C ALA A 124 12.32 6.60 1.22
N LEU A 125 13.34 6.67 0.37
CA LEU A 125 13.56 7.80 -0.54
C LEU A 125 12.47 7.87 -1.61
N MET A 126 12.18 6.75 -2.28
CA MET A 126 11.24 6.70 -3.40
C MET A 126 9.79 6.91 -2.96
N LEU A 127 9.36 6.26 -1.89
CA LEU A 127 8.03 6.46 -1.31
C LEU A 127 7.88 7.86 -0.73
N GLY A 128 8.95 8.42 -0.15
CA GLY A 128 8.98 9.80 0.32
C GLY A 128 8.80 10.79 -0.83
N ARG A 129 9.51 10.61 -1.93
CA ARG A 129 9.39 11.43 -3.15
C ARG A 129 8.01 11.30 -3.79
N ALA A 130 7.53 10.07 -3.98
CA ALA A 130 6.29 9.80 -4.70
C ALA A 130 5.05 10.26 -3.89
N PHE A 131 4.97 9.91 -2.61
CA PHE A 131 3.76 10.11 -1.81
C PHE A 131 3.89 11.26 -0.78
N GLY A 132 5.07 11.86 -0.60
CA GLY A 132 5.27 12.87 0.45
C GLY A 132 5.14 12.28 1.86
N LEU A 133 5.67 11.08 2.06
CA LEU A 133 5.62 10.33 3.32
C LEU A 133 6.99 10.31 4.01
N ALA A 134 7.01 10.50 5.32
CA ALA A 134 8.19 10.26 6.13
C ALA A 134 8.33 8.74 6.40
N ALA A 135 8.75 7.99 5.39
CA ALA A 135 9.03 6.56 5.55
C ALA A 135 10.42 6.38 6.18
N SER A 136 10.51 5.69 7.32
CA SER A 136 11.81 5.31 7.90
C SER A 136 12.20 3.91 7.44
N PRO A 137 13.48 3.65 7.14
CA PRO A 137 13.98 2.31 6.92
C PRO A 137 13.65 1.39 8.12
N GLY A 138 13.36 0.13 7.83
CA GLY A 138 12.94 -0.88 8.80
C GLY A 138 13.88 -2.06 8.91
#